data_AF-S4NDX2-F1
#
_entry.id   AF-S4NDX2-F1
#
_cell.length_a   1.000
_cell.length_b   1.000
_cell.length_c   1.000
_cell.angle_alpha   90.00
_cell.angle_beta   90.00
_cell.angle_gamma   90.00
#
_symmetry.space_group_name_H-M   'P 1'
#
loop_
_entity.id
_entity.type
_entity.pdbx_description
1 polymer ?
#
loop_
_entity_poly.entity_id
_entity_poly.type
_entity_poly.pdbx_seq_one_letter_code
_entity_poly.pdbx_strand_id
1 'polypeptide(L)'
;MTHDDAPLLADLMPWSVAPPRLGRGWPAGPDAASLKARWDALMKAEGPDRETLFEPTRSRTPHTAVGQLPGQAGSGTQKLARASGPCPEPVRVLCAPFDEQWLIPDQRLIDAARPELWRVADERQVFVLEAPEAPGSAREVPRLLVTSLLPLLRPGRIRPLFRRPDGQEPNLAPGLLEHLGTRLGSVPTPLDVLAWITATARPDLSVPLTGDTDAWARGLELGHRLLWLMRRDGERPKLPGGRRPYVRAPLPSRPLALRYDRDEEALLLDEGRISPVPPEAWDFEVGGVRVLEQWFTARVAEAEPGTLAAIRPATWPQPWTSELLELITVLALLAELRPLEEPEVPDPVTATELREAGVLPAPASARRPASVLDGPEEGPEGQLALL
;
A
#
# COMPACT_ATOMS: atom_id res chain seq x y z
N MET A 1 1.87 34.92 -16.16
CA MET A 1 1.60 33.60 -15.56
C MET A 1 1.99 32.58 -16.59
N THR A 2 3.23 32.08 -16.52
CA THR A 2 3.66 30.92 -17.30
C THR A 2 2.80 29.76 -16.81
N HIS A 3 1.94 29.21 -17.67
CA HIS A 3 1.30 27.95 -17.36
C HIS A 3 2.41 26.91 -17.28
N ASP A 4 2.61 26.41 -16.07
CA ASP A 4 3.48 25.30 -15.79
C ASP A 4 2.89 24.05 -16.46
N ASP A 5 3.40 23.70 -17.65
CA ASP A 5 2.93 22.58 -18.49
C ASP A 5 3.58 21.26 -18.03
N ALA A 6 3.59 21.01 -16.72
CA ALA A 6 4.08 19.76 -16.15
C ALA A 6 3.14 18.59 -16.54
N PRO A 7 3.68 17.42 -16.95
CA PRO A 7 2.86 16.25 -17.27
C PRO A 7 2.13 15.71 -16.03
N LEU A 8 0.94 15.15 -16.24
CA LEU A 8 0.18 14.50 -15.18
C LEU A 8 0.80 13.13 -14.84
N LEU A 9 0.75 12.74 -13.56
CA LEU A 9 1.09 11.39 -13.13
C LEU A 9 0.31 10.32 -13.93
N ALA A 10 -0.95 10.62 -14.28
CA ALA A 10 -1.79 9.74 -15.07
C ALA A 10 -1.32 9.52 -16.50
N ASP A 11 -0.52 10.44 -17.04
CA ASP A 11 0.09 10.33 -18.36
C ASP A 11 1.46 9.63 -18.26
N LEU A 12 2.24 9.92 -17.22
CA LEU A 12 3.53 9.28 -16.98
C LEU A 12 3.40 7.81 -16.57
N MET A 13 2.42 7.44 -15.75
CA MET A 13 2.17 6.07 -15.29
C MET A 13 0.78 5.59 -15.75
N PRO A 14 0.59 5.25 -17.03
CA PRO A 14 -0.73 5.16 -17.67
C PRO A 14 -1.66 4.05 -17.14
N TRP A 15 -1.12 2.93 -16.67
CA TRP A 15 -1.93 1.86 -16.08
C TRP A 15 -2.28 2.18 -14.63
N SER A 16 -3.58 2.17 -14.33
CA SER A 16 -4.07 2.29 -12.96
C SER A 16 -5.25 1.37 -12.72
N VAL A 17 -5.40 0.93 -11.47
CA VAL A 17 -6.44 -0.01 -11.04
C VAL A 17 -7.12 0.53 -9.79
N ALA A 18 -8.44 0.30 -9.68
CA ALA A 18 -9.15 0.57 -8.44
C ALA A 18 -8.77 -0.48 -7.37
N PRO A 19 -8.55 -0.10 -6.11
CA PRO A 19 -8.18 -1.03 -5.04
C PRO A 19 -9.09 -2.26 -4.93
N PRO A 20 -8.54 -3.44 -4.55
CA PRO A 20 -9.36 -4.60 -4.24
C PRO A 20 -10.40 -4.27 -3.16
N ARG A 21 -11.56 -4.92 -3.24
CA ARG A 21 -12.64 -4.76 -2.26
C ARG A 21 -12.89 -6.11 -1.62
N LEU A 22 -12.63 -6.22 -0.33
CA LEU A 22 -12.92 -7.42 0.45
C LEU A 22 -14.44 -7.64 0.59
N GLY A 23 -15.17 -6.57 0.92
CA GLY A 23 -16.63 -6.61 1.12
C GLY A 23 -17.07 -7.02 2.51
N ARG A 24 -16.15 -7.56 3.31
CA ARG A 24 -16.30 -8.01 4.69
C ARG A 24 -14.97 -7.83 5.43
N GLY A 25 -15.01 -7.72 6.76
CA GLY A 25 -13.82 -7.37 7.55
C GLY A 25 -12.93 -8.55 7.92
N TRP A 26 -13.54 -9.70 8.24
CA TRP A 26 -12.84 -10.82 8.87
C TRP A 26 -11.68 -11.47 8.08
N PRO A 27 -11.62 -11.44 6.72
CA PRO A 27 -10.52 -12.03 5.95
C PRO A 27 -9.20 -11.28 6.10
N ALA A 28 -9.22 -10.05 6.63
CA ALA A 28 -8.03 -9.26 6.92
C ALA A 28 -7.94 -8.92 8.41
N GLY A 29 -6.72 -8.67 8.88
CA GLY A 29 -6.50 -8.26 10.26
C GLY A 29 -5.02 -8.19 10.67
N PRO A 30 -4.73 -7.62 11.84
CA PRO A 30 -3.36 -7.38 12.31
C PRO A 30 -2.63 -8.65 12.80
N ASP A 31 -3.30 -9.80 12.86
CA ASP A 31 -2.73 -11.05 13.37
C ASP A 31 -3.07 -12.25 12.48
N ALA A 32 -2.04 -12.86 11.89
CA ALA A 32 -2.18 -14.02 11.00
C ALA A 32 -2.77 -15.24 11.70
N ALA A 33 -2.43 -15.48 12.97
CA ALA A 33 -2.96 -16.61 13.73
C ALA A 33 -4.48 -16.50 13.92
N SER A 34 -4.98 -15.30 14.18
CA SER A 34 -6.40 -15.01 14.22
C SER A 34 -7.09 -15.27 12.89
N LEU A 35 -6.47 -14.92 11.75
CA LEU A 35 -7.04 -15.24 10.43
C LEU A 35 -7.16 -16.75 10.19
N LYS A 36 -6.15 -17.52 10.56
CA LYS A 36 -6.20 -18.99 10.50
C LYS A 36 -7.30 -19.56 11.40
N ALA A 37 -7.44 -19.05 12.62
CA ALA A 37 -8.49 -19.46 13.54
C ALA A 37 -9.91 -19.08 13.03
N ARG A 38 -10.06 -17.93 12.38
CA ARG A 38 -11.31 -17.51 11.70
C ARG A 38 -11.69 -18.48 10.58
N TRP A 39 -10.72 -18.84 9.75
CA TRP A 39 -10.92 -19.83 8.71
C TRP A 39 -11.36 -21.18 9.29
N ASP A 40 -10.68 -21.67 10.33
CA ASP A 40 -11.05 -22.93 10.98
C ASP A 40 -12.46 -22.90 11.57
N ALA A 41 -12.86 -21.78 12.17
CA ALA A 41 -14.22 -21.60 12.67
C ALA A 41 -15.26 -21.65 11.52
N LEU A 42 -14.98 -20.98 10.40
CA LEU A 42 -15.84 -21.01 9.21
C LEU A 42 -15.96 -22.42 8.62
N MET A 43 -14.85 -23.17 8.55
CA MET A 43 -14.84 -24.54 8.01
C MET A 43 -15.55 -25.55 8.94
N LYS A 44 -15.64 -25.28 10.24
CA LYS A 44 -16.38 -26.11 11.21
C LYS A 44 -17.88 -25.82 11.25
N ALA A 45 -18.29 -24.61 10.89
CA ALA A 45 -19.70 -24.26 10.81
C ALA A 45 -20.39 -24.96 9.63
N GLU A 46 -21.69 -25.23 9.73
CA GLU A 46 -22.47 -25.90 8.69
C GLU A 46 -23.74 -25.12 8.36
N GLY A 47 -24.25 -25.29 7.14
CA GLY A 47 -25.54 -24.75 6.71
C GLY A 47 -25.72 -23.24 7.02
N PRO A 48 -26.83 -22.84 7.68
CA PRO A 48 -27.13 -21.44 8.00
C PRO A 48 -26.06 -20.74 8.85
N ASP A 49 -25.39 -21.47 9.75
CA ASP A 49 -24.37 -20.88 10.62
C ASP A 49 -23.12 -20.49 9.83
N ARG A 50 -22.70 -21.34 8.88
CA ARG A 50 -21.60 -21.02 7.96
C ARG A 50 -21.93 -19.79 7.10
N GLU A 51 -23.15 -19.71 6.59
CA GLU A 51 -23.59 -18.58 5.78
C GLU A 51 -23.62 -17.28 6.60
N THR A 52 -24.11 -17.33 7.83
CA THR A 52 -24.10 -16.19 8.75
C THR A 52 -22.67 -15.72 9.06
N LEU A 53 -21.78 -16.64 9.43
CA LEU A 53 -20.36 -16.32 9.72
C LEU A 53 -19.61 -15.79 8.50
N PHE A 54 -19.97 -16.22 7.30
CA PHE A 54 -19.32 -15.78 6.07
C PHE A 54 -19.60 -14.30 5.75
N GLU A 55 -20.74 -13.75 6.20
CA GLU A 55 -21.23 -12.40 5.89
C GLU A 55 -21.43 -12.18 4.37
N PRO A 56 -22.37 -12.88 3.71
CA PRO A 56 -22.54 -12.81 2.26
C PRO A 56 -22.83 -11.39 1.77
N THR A 57 -22.28 -11.08 0.60
CA THR A 57 -22.55 -9.83 -0.12
C THR A 57 -23.21 -10.16 -1.45
N ARG A 58 -23.69 -9.13 -2.15
CA ARG A 58 -24.18 -9.30 -3.54
C ARG A 58 -23.15 -9.91 -4.50
N SER A 59 -21.86 -9.79 -4.20
CA SER A 59 -20.75 -10.19 -5.08
C SER A 59 -20.16 -11.56 -4.70
N ARG A 60 -20.26 -11.94 -3.42
CA ARG A 60 -19.65 -13.16 -2.89
C ARG A 60 -20.57 -13.77 -1.85
N THR A 61 -20.90 -15.03 -2.09
CA THR A 61 -21.64 -15.93 -1.21
C THR A 61 -20.83 -17.21 -1.02
N PRO A 62 -21.13 -18.07 -0.03
CA PRO A 62 -20.50 -19.38 0.09
C PRO A 62 -20.68 -20.27 -1.15
N HIS A 63 -21.67 -19.97 -2.00
CA HIS A 63 -22.00 -20.70 -3.22
C HIS A 63 -21.41 -20.09 -4.49
N THR A 64 -20.62 -19.01 -4.38
CA THR A 64 -19.95 -18.40 -5.52
C THR A 64 -18.68 -19.18 -5.85
N ALA A 65 -18.59 -19.68 -7.07
CA ALA A 65 -17.35 -20.26 -7.62
C ALA A 65 -16.56 -19.16 -8.36
N VAL A 66 -15.24 -19.16 -8.18
CA VAL A 66 -14.32 -18.19 -8.79
C VAL A 66 -13.02 -18.90 -9.17
N GLY A 67 -12.30 -18.34 -10.13
CA GLY A 67 -10.94 -18.78 -10.42
C GLY A 67 -10.01 -18.55 -9.25
N GLN A 68 -8.86 -19.21 -9.31
CA GLN A 68 -7.78 -19.08 -8.36
C GLN A 68 -7.23 -17.65 -8.40
N LEU A 69 -6.84 -17.16 -7.22
CA LEU A 69 -6.16 -15.88 -7.15
C LEU A 69 -4.74 -16.02 -7.71
N PRO A 70 -4.32 -15.20 -8.69
CA PRO A 70 -3.01 -15.38 -9.33
C PRO A 70 -1.85 -15.36 -8.32
N GLY A 71 -0.89 -16.28 -8.48
CA GLY A 71 0.26 -16.43 -7.58
C GLY A 71 -0.05 -17.11 -6.24
N GLN A 72 -1.30 -17.52 -5.98
CA GLN A 72 -1.72 -18.07 -4.69
C GLN A 72 -2.03 -19.57 -4.81
N ALA A 73 -0.97 -20.35 -4.98
CA ALA A 73 -1.03 -21.81 -5.00
C ALA A 73 -1.64 -22.32 -3.69
N GLY A 74 -2.75 -23.06 -3.79
CA GLY A 74 -3.49 -23.57 -2.64
C GLY A 74 -4.71 -22.75 -2.23
N SER A 75 -4.97 -21.59 -2.86
CA SER A 75 -6.31 -20.98 -2.79
C SER A 75 -7.30 -21.82 -3.61
N GLY A 76 -8.46 -22.13 -3.02
CA GLY A 76 -9.40 -23.07 -3.61
C GLY A 76 -10.35 -22.42 -4.61
N THR A 77 -10.66 -23.11 -5.71
CA THR A 77 -11.58 -22.66 -6.76
C THR A 77 -13.02 -23.17 -6.58
N GLN A 78 -13.19 -24.21 -5.76
CA GLN A 78 -14.48 -24.79 -5.39
C GLN A 78 -15.31 -23.85 -4.50
N LYS A 79 -16.63 -23.90 -4.60
CA LYS A 79 -17.56 -23.19 -3.69
C LYS A 79 -17.20 -23.41 -2.22
N LEU A 80 -17.16 -22.34 -1.44
CA LEU A 80 -16.83 -22.37 -0.02
C LEU A 80 -17.83 -23.21 0.82
N ALA A 81 -19.08 -23.32 0.36
CA ALA A 81 -20.10 -24.18 0.94
C ALA A 81 -19.72 -25.68 0.93
N ARG A 82 -18.85 -26.10 0.00
CA ARG A 82 -18.34 -27.48 -0.12
C ARG A 82 -16.87 -27.59 0.25
N ALA A 83 -16.21 -26.45 0.46
CA ALA A 83 -14.80 -26.42 0.74
C ALA A 83 -14.49 -27.05 2.10
N SER A 84 -13.36 -27.75 2.11
CA SER A 84 -12.68 -28.26 3.29
C SER A 84 -11.19 -28.06 3.09
N GLY A 85 -10.44 -27.92 4.16
CA GLY A 85 -8.99 -27.86 4.10
C GLY A 85 -8.40 -26.72 4.94
N PRO A 86 -7.06 -26.67 5.01
CA PRO A 86 -6.37 -25.66 5.78
C PRO A 86 -6.60 -24.26 5.21
N CYS A 87 -6.45 -23.25 6.06
CA CYS A 87 -6.40 -21.86 5.64
C CYS A 87 -5.24 -21.67 4.64
N PRO A 88 -5.46 -21.01 3.48
CA PRO A 88 -4.36 -20.49 2.69
C PRO A 88 -3.45 -19.63 3.56
N GLU A 89 -2.13 -19.69 3.35
CA GLU A 89 -1.19 -18.93 4.18
C GLU A 89 -1.50 -17.43 4.05
N PRO A 90 -1.82 -16.73 5.15
CA PRO A 90 -2.09 -15.30 5.09
C PRO A 90 -0.88 -14.52 4.54
N VAL A 91 -1.15 -13.57 3.66
CA VAL A 91 -0.13 -12.72 3.04
C VAL A 91 -0.16 -11.32 3.60
N ARG A 92 0.98 -10.63 3.58
CA ARG A 92 1.08 -9.23 3.99
C ARG A 92 0.44 -8.31 2.95
N VAL A 93 -0.36 -7.37 3.42
CA VAL A 93 -1.04 -6.36 2.60
C VAL A 93 -1.00 -5.01 3.30
N LEU A 94 -1.10 -3.92 2.53
CA LEU A 94 -1.29 -2.59 3.10
C LEU A 94 -2.79 -2.32 3.27
N CYS A 95 -3.30 -2.30 4.50
CA CYS A 95 -4.73 -2.12 4.80
C CYS A 95 -5.12 -0.66 5.01
N ALA A 96 -4.22 0.13 5.59
CA ALA A 96 -4.32 1.58 5.74
C ALA A 96 -2.93 2.21 5.55
N PRO A 97 -2.79 3.55 5.43
CA PRO A 97 -1.49 4.20 5.33
C PRO A 97 -0.51 3.70 6.40
N PHE A 98 0.61 3.11 5.97
CA PHE A 98 1.63 2.47 6.82
C PHE A 98 1.15 1.34 7.74
N ASP A 99 -0.12 0.92 7.66
CA ASP A 99 -0.67 -0.20 8.41
C ASP A 99 -0.66 -1.46 7.57
N GLU A 100 0.48 -2.13 7.64
CA GLU A 100 0.68 -3.44 7.05
C GLU A 100 0.04 -4.51 7.95
N GLN A 101 -0.89 -5.26 7.37
CA GLN A 101 -1.66 -6.30 8.04
C GLN A 101 -1.58 -7.61 7.25
N TRP A 102 -2.41 -8.58 7.62
CA TRP A 102 -2.54 -9.86 6.96
C TRP A 102 -3.87 -9.97 6.23
N LEU A 103 -3.88 -10.74 5.14
CA LEU A 103 -5.07 -11.09 4.36
C LEU A 103 -5.03 -12.58 4.04
N ILE A 104 -6.16 -13.28 4.15
CA ILE A 104 -6.33 -14.62 3.57
C ILE A 104 -6.47 -14.45 2.04
N PRO A 105 -5.48 -14.91 1.24
CA PRO A 105 -5.43 -14.63 -0.20
C PRO A 105 -6.35 -15.58 -1.00
N ASP A 106 -7.66 -15.53 -0.72
CA ASP A 106 -8.65 -16.38 -1.35
C ASP A 106 -9.74 -15.56 -2.05
N GLN A 107 -9.83 -15.71 -3.38
CA GLN A 107 -10.72 -14.92 -4.23
C GLN A 107 -12.21 -15.09 -3.86
N ARG A 108 -12.58 -16.19 -3.19
CA ARG A 108 -13.95 -16.44 -2.71
C ARG A 108 -14.34 -15.50 -1.57
N LEU A 109 -13.36 -14.98 -0.84
CA LEU A 109 -13.55 -14.05 0.29
C LEU A 109 -13.59 -12.57 -0.16
N ILE A 110 -13.26 -12.27 -1.41
CA ILE A 110 -12.99 -10.92 -1.90
C ILE A 110 -14.03 -10.52 -2.96
N ASP A 111 -14.89 -9.53 -2.66
CA ASP A 111 -15.91 -9.01 -3.57
C ASP A 111 -15.36 -8.62 -4.96
N ALA A 112 -14.23 -7.91 -4.99
CA ALA A 112 -13.53 -7.52 -6.20
C ALA A 112 -12.03 -7.68 -6.01
N ALA A 113 -11.48 -8.80 -6.46
CA ALA A 113 -10.10 -9.20 -6.17
C ALA A 113 -9.03 -8.47 -6.97
N ARG A 114 -9.37 -7.92 -8.14
CA ARG A 114 -8.42 -7.33 -9.09
C ARG A 114 -7.25 -8.27 -9.43
N PRO A 115 -7.51 -9.46 -10.03
CA PRO A 115 -6.47 -10.45 -10.32
C PRO A 115 -5.24 -9.87 -11.03
N GLU A 116 -5.42 -8.83 -11.84
CA GLU A 116 -4.34 -8.10 -12.50
C GLU A 116 -3.29 -7.52 -11.56
N LEU A 117 -3.65 -7.14 -10.32
CA LEU A 117 -2.67 -6.67 -9.32
C LEU A 117 -1.93 -7.83 -8.67
N TRP A 118 -2.60 -8.96 -8.45
CA TRP A 118 -2.02 -10.17 -7.87
C TRP A 118 -0.98 -10.80 -8.80
N ARG A 119 -1.26 -10.80 -10.12
CA ARG A 119 -0.32 -11.32 -11.13
C ARG A 119 1.04 -10.68 -11.08
N VAL A 120 1.07 -9.38 -10.81
CA VAL A 120 2.31 -8.58 -10.81
C VAL A 120 2.82 -8.32 -9.40
N ALA A 121 2.21 -8.92 -8.37
CA ALA A 121 2.62 -8.75 -6.98
C ALA A 121 3.71 -9.77 -6.62
N ASP A 122 4.96 -9.37 -6.85
CA ASP A 122 6.16 -10.13 -6.46
C ASP A 122 7.15 -9.25 -5.68
N GLU A 123 8.33 -9.78 -5.39
CA GLU A 123 9.37 -9.10 -4.62
C GLU A 123 9.98 -7.88 -5.34
N ARG A 124 9.79 -7.75 -6.66
CA ARG A 124 10.28 -6.63 -7.47
C ARG A 124 9.25 -5.52 -7.60
N GLN A 125 7.97 -5.82 -7.34
CA GLN A 125 6.89 -4.88 -7.55
C GLN A 125 6.88 -3.74 -6.54
N VAL A 126 6.50 -2.57 -7.04
CA VAL A 126 6.24 -1.38 -6.23
C VAL A 126 4.90 -0.80 -6.66
N PHE A 127 4.03 -0.50 -5.71
CA PHE A 127 2.73 0.11 -5.95
C PHE A 127 2.73 1.56 -5.50
N VAL A 128 2.29 2.45 -6.38
CA VAL A 128 2.03 3.86 -6.08
C VAL A 128 0.54 4.04 -5.84
N LEU A 129 0.21 4.71 -4.75
CA LEU A 129 -1.14 5.01 -4.32
C LEU A 129 -1.35 6.51 -4.31
N GLU A 130 -2.37 6.97 -4.99
CA GLU A 130 -2.85 8.35 -4.85
C GLU A 130 -3.52 8.49 -3.48
N ALA A 131 -2.92 9.28 -2.57
CA ALA A 131 -3.48 9.50 -1.25
C ALA A 131 -4.73 10.40 -1.35
N PRO A 132 -5.79 10.11 -0.57
CA PRO A 132 -6.97 10.97 -0.54
C PRO A 132 -6.62 12.38 -0.07
N GLU A 133 -7.14 13.38 -0.78
CA GLU A 133 -6.97 14.79 -0.42
C GLU A 133 -7.72 15.11 0.89
N ALA A 134 -7.07 15.81 1.80
CA ALA A 134 -7.69 16.34 3.02
C ALA A 134 -7.80 17.86 2.90
N PRO A 135 -9.01 18.42 2.72
CA PRO A 135 -9.16 19.86 2.69
C PRO A 135 -8.79 20.47 4.04
N GLY A 136 -7.84 21.41 4.04
CA GLY A 136 -7.46 22.19 5.23
C GLY A 136 -6.35 21.60 6.12
N SER A 137 -5.69 20.51 5.72
CA SER A 137 -4.50 20.05 6.45
C SER A 137 -3.33 21.02 6.23
N ALA A 138 -2.94 21.74 7.28
CA ALA A 138 -1.85 22.74 7.23
C ALA A 138 -0.44 22.14 7.07
N ARG A 139 -0.31 20.80 6.99
CA ARG A 139 0.97 20.08 6.96
C ARG A 139 1.12 19.30 5.66
N GLU A 140 2.31 19.35 5.08
CA GLU A 140 2.68 18.69 3.83
C GLU A 140 2.77 17.17 4.01
N VAL A 141 1.63 16.51 3.93
CA VAL A 141 1.52 15.05 3.94
C VAL A 141 1.92 14.46 2.58
N PRO A 142 2.59 13.30 2.52
CA PRO A 142 2.86 12.61 1.25
C PRO A 142 1.61 12.46 0.38
N ARG A 143 1.64 13.04 -0.82
CA ARG A 143 0.56 12.97 -1.82
C ARG A 143 0.44 11.60 -2.45
N LEU A 144 1.57 10.89 -2.49
CA LEU A 144 1.67 9.52 -2.93
C LEU A 144 2.13 8.67 -1.73
N LEU A 145 1.51 7.50 -1.58
CA LEU A 145 2.09 6.43 -0.77
C LEU A 145 2.72 5.42 -1.71
N VAL A 146 3.88 4.90 -1.33
CA VAL A 146 4.57 3.88 -2.08
C VAL A 146 4.80 2.65 -1.21
N THR A 147 4.50 1.47 -1.72
CA THR A 147 4.62 0.23 -0.96
C THR A 147 5.02 -0.94 -1.85
N SER A 148 5.71 -1.92 -1.27
CA SER A 148 5.97 -3.21 -1.93
C SER A 148 4.86 -4.23 -1.67
N LEU A 149 3.86 -3.91 -0.85
CA LEU A 149 2.75 -4.81 -0.52
C LEU A 149 1.52 -4.50 -1.36
N LEU A 150 0.70 -5.52 -1.63
CA LEU A 150 -0.58 -5.30 -2.30
C LEU A 150 -1.46 -4.37 -1.45
N PRO A 151 -1.89 -3.21 -1.97
CA PRO A 151 -2.62 -2.25 -1.16
C PRO A 151 -4.14 -2.37 -1.33
N LEU A 152 -4.86 -2.27 -0.22
CA LEU A 152 -6.32 -2.32 -0.12
C LEU A 152 -6.95 -0.95 0.18
N LEU A 153 -6.13 0.10 0.26
CA LEU A 153 -6.50 1.46 0.68
C LEU A 153 -7.52 2.09 -0.26
N ARG A 154 -8.46 2.84 0.31
CA ARG A 154 -9.46 3.62 -0.43
C ARG A 154 -9.66 5.01 0.21
N PRO A 155 -10.14 6.01 -0.53
CA PRO A 155 -10.27 6.05 -1.99
C PRO A 155 -8.91 6.34 -2.67
N GLY A 156 -8.76 5.96 -3.93
CA GLY A 156 -7.53 6.21 -4.71
C GLY A 156 -7.39 5.27 -5.90
N ARG A 157 -6.39 5.53 -6.74
CA ARG A 157 -5.93 4.60 -7.77
C ARG A 157 -4.59 4.00 -7.36
N ILE A 158 -4.41 2.73 -7.73
CA ILE A 158 -3.15 2.01 -7.60
C ILE A 158 -2.48 2.03 -8.96
N ARG A 159 -1.21 2.43 -9.01
CA ARG A 159 -0.35 2.38 -10.20
C ARG A 159 0.83 1.47 -9.89
N PRO A 160 0.80 0.20 -10.34
CA PRO A 160 1.97 -0.68 -10.25
C PRO A 160 3.14 -0.09 -11.04
N LEU A 161 4.37 -0.21 -10.57
CA LEU A 161 5.56 0.23 -11.30
C LEU A 161 5.86 -0.69 -12.48
N PHE A 162 5.55 -1.98 -12.38
CA PHE A 162 5.79 -2.97 -13.43
C PHE A 162 4.50 -3.62 -13.91
N ARG A 163 4.36 -3.76 -15.24
CA ARG A 163 3.19 -4.37 -15.91
C ARG A 163 3.31 -5.88 -16.03
N ARG A 164 4.50 -6.43 -15.73
CA ARG A 164 4.80 -7.85 -15.64
C ARG A 164 5.53 -8.19 -14.34
N PRO A 165 5.53 -9.48 -13.96
CA PRO A 165 6.41 -9.99 -12.92
C PRO A 165 7.90 -9.75 -13.21
N ASP A 166 8.73 -9.99 -12.21
CA ASP A 166 10.19 -9.90 -12.21
C ASP A 166 10.73 -8.49 -12.53
N GLY A 167 9.91 -7.46 -12.34
CA GLY A 167 10.29 -6.08 -12.63
C GLY A 167 10.36 -5.76 -14.12
N GLN A 168 9.59 -6.47 -14.94
CA GLN A 168 9.57 -6.28 -16.40
C GLN A 168 8.45 -5.34 -16.87
N GLU A 169 8.66 -4.73 -18.03
CA GLU A 169 7.74 -3.76 -18.66
C GLU A 169 7.25 -2.66 -17.69
N PRO A 170 8.06 -1.63 -17.42
CA PRO A 170 7.65 -0.57 -16.51
C PRO A 170 6.34 0.10 -16.99
N ASN A 171 5.47 0.41 -16.04
CA ASN A 171 4.28 1.23 -16.22
C ASN A 171 4.68 2.70 -16.31
N LEU A 172 5.47 3.02 -17.33
CA LEU A 172 5.84 4.36 -17.71
C LEU A 172 5.35 4.61 -19.14
N ALA A 173 5.10 5.87 -19.49
CA ALA A 173 4.78 6.25 -20.86
C ALA A 173 5.88 5.70 -21.80
N PRO A 174 5.54 4.92 -22.84
CA PRO A 174 6.54 4.38 -23.76
C PRO A 174 7.39 5.50 -24.38
N GLY A 175 8.72 5.34 -24.38
CA GLY A 175 9.66 6.36 -24.85
C GLY A 175 10.10 7.38 -23.78
N LEU A 176 9.47 7.39 -22.58
CA LEU A 176 9.81 8.35 -21.53
C LEU A 176 11.24 8.19 -21.02
N LEU A 177 11.70 6.95 -20.82
CA LEU A 177 13.05 6.68 -20.30
C LEU A 177 14.12 7.12 -21.30
N GLU A 178 13.91 6.85 -22.58
CA GLU A 178 14.81 7.25 -23.66
C GLU A 178 14.84 8.78 -23.84
N HIS A 179 13.69 9.44 -23.72
CA HIS A 179 13.57 10.89 -23.79
C HIS A 179 14.31 11.56 -22.63
N LEU A 180 14.07 11.12 -21.39
CA LEU A 180 14.79 11.59 -20.21
C LEU A 180 16.28 11.28 -20.32
N GLY A 181 16.66 10.12 -20.84
CA GLY A 181 18.05 9.76 -21.06
C GLY A 181 18.77 10.69 -22.04
N THR A 182 18.08 11.19 -23.05
CA THR A 182 18.60 12.20 -23.98
C THR A 182 18.83 13.54 -23.28
N ARG A 183 17.91 13.96 -22.41
CA ARG A 183 18.01 15.22 -21.66
C ARG A 183 19.09 15.18 -20.57
N LEU A 184 19.15 14.09 -19.81
CA LEU A 184 20.02 13.92 -18.64
C LEU A 184 21.39 13.31 -18.97
N GLY A 185 21.61 12.89 -20.22
CA GLY A 185 22.85 12.23 -20.67
C GLY A 185 23.00 10.77 -20.24
N SER A 186 22.07 10.20 -19.48
CA SER A 186 22.02 8.78 -19.13
C SER A 186 20.58 8.31 -18.91
N VAL A 187 20.23 7.11 -19.40
CA VAL A 187 18.87 6.57 -19.28
C VAL A 187 18.58 6.21 -17.81
N PRO A 188 17.60 6.87 -17.15
CA PRO A 188 17.27 6.58 -15.76
C PRO A 188 16.58 5.21 -15.64
N THR A 189 16.70 4.56 -14.49
CA THR A 189 15.94 3.33 -14.22
C THR A 189 14.47 3.65 -13.93
N PRO A 190 13.54 2.68 -14.05
CA PRO A 190 12.15 2.89 -13.63
C PRO A 190 12.01 3.34 -12.16
N LEU A 191 12.90 2.84 -11.29
CA LEU A 191 12.89 3.22 -9.88
C LEU A 191 13.39 4.65 -9.68
N ASP A 192 14.35 5.13 -10.48
CA ASP A 192 14.80 6.53 -10.44
C ASP A 192 13.66 7.48 -10.85
N VAL A 193 12.92 7.14 -11.92
CA VAL A 193 11.75 7.93 -12.31
C VAL A 193 10.68 7.92 -11.21
N LEU A 194 10.44 6.78 -10.57
CA LEU A 194 9.52 6.71 -9.43
C LEU A 194 10.01 7.53 -8.23
N ALA A 195 11.30 7.51 -7.94
CA ALA A 195 11.90 8.33 -6.88
C ALA A 195 11.68 9.81 -7.17
N TRP A 196 11.94 10.26 -8.40
CA TRP A 196 11.65 11.63 -8.84
C TRP A 196 10.16 11.98 -8.69
N ILE A 197 9.26 11.14 -9.19
CA ILE A 197 7.81 11.32 -9.07
C ILE A 197 7.42 11.50 -7.59
N THR A 198 7.94 10.64 -6.71
CA THR A 198 7.61 10.65 -5.28
C THR A 198 8.11 11.93 -4.60
N ALA A 199 9.25 12.47 -5.04
CA ALA A 199 9.84 13.69 -4.50
C ALA A 199 9.19 14.98 -5.01
N THR A 200 8.62 14.98 -6.22
CA THR A 200 8.26 16.22 -6.94
C THR A 200 6.78 16.34 -7.31
N ALA A 201 5.98 15.27 -7.18
CA ALA A 201 4.56 15.32 -7.50
C ALA A 201 3.83 16.41 -6.69
N ARG A 202 3.08 17.25 -7.40
CA ARG A 202 2.30 18.36 -6.85
C ARG A 202 0.94 17.88 -6.32
N PRO A 203 0.23 18.73 -5.54
CA PRO A 203 -1.10 18.38 -5.02
C PRO A 203 -2.13 18.00 -6.10
N ASP A 204 -2.04 18.59 -7.29
CA ASP A 204 -2.90 18.29 -8.45
C ASP A 204 -2.44 17.05 -9.24
N LEU A 205 -1.45 16.31 -8.73
CA LEU A 205 -0.81 15.16 -9.35
C LEU A 205 -0.09 15.47 -10.67
N SER A 206 0.23 16.74 -10.94
CA SER A 206 1.24 17.08 -11.94
C SER A 206 2.64 16.74 -11.42
N VAL A 207 3.53 16.33 -12.32
CA VAL A 207 4.91 15.92 -12.00
C VAL A 207 5.86 16.79 -12.82
N PRO A 208 6.49 17.81 -12.23
CA PRO A 208 7.43 18.64 -12.97
C PRO A 208 8.71 17.84 -13.22
N LEU A 209 8.99 17.55 -14.50
CA LEU A 209 10.20 16.86 -14.94
C LEU A 209 11.29 17.88 -15.30
N THR A 210 12.55 17.48 -15.20
CA THR A 210 13.73 18.32 -15.49
C THR A 210 14.67 17.61 -16.46
N GLY A 211 15.36 18.40 -17.30
CA GLY A 211 16.56 17.97 -18.02
C GLY A 211 17.87 18.40 -17.33
N ASP A 212 17.80 19.16 -16.23
CA ASP A 212 18.97 19.56 -15.45
C ASP A 212 19.47 18.42 -14.58
N THR A 213 20.72 17.99 -14.80
CA THR A 213 21.28 16.81 -14.14
C THR A 213 21.47 16.99 -12.64
N ASP A 214 21.77 18.21 -12.19
CA ASP A 214 22.00 18.52 -10.78
C ASP A 214 20.67 18.55 -10.01
N ALA A 215 19.62 19.13 -10.61
CA ALA A 215 18.27 19.07 -10.07
C ALA A 215 17.78 17.63 -10.00
N TRP A 216 17.95 16.86 -11.09
CA TRP A 216 17.63 15.43 -11.13
C TRP A 216 18.27 14.66 -9.98
N ALA A 217 19.59 14.81 -9.79
CA ALA A 217 20.33 14.13 -8.73
C ALA A 217 19.80 14.46 -7.32
N ARG A 218 19.51 15.74 -7.02
CA ARG A 218 18.92 16.15 -5.73
C ARG A 218 17.53 15.55 -5.53
N GLY A 219 16.70 15.54 -6.57
CA GLY A 219 15.38 14.92 -6.51
C GLY A 219 15.45 13.41 -6.33
N LEU A 220 16.43 12.74 -6.94
CA LEU A 220 16.68 11.30 -6.71
C LEU A 220 17.11 11.01 -5.28
N GLU A 221 17.99 11.81 -4.68
CA GLU A 221 18.41 11.62 -3.29
C GLU A 221 17.21 11.66 -2.33
N LEU A 222 16.37 12.69 -2.44
CA LEU A 222 15.13 12.80 -1.66
C LEU A 222 14.15 11.66 -1.99
N GLY A 223 13.95 11.38 -3.28
CA GLY A 223 13.03 10.37 -3.76
C GLY A 223 13.38 8.98 -3.26
N HIS A 224 14.63 8.55 -3.38
CA HIS A 224 15.09 7.26 -2.86
C HIS A 224 14.95 7.17 -1.35
N ARG A 225 15.19 8.26 -0.62
CA ARG A 225 14.96 8.33 0.82
C ARG A 225 13.49 8.15 1.18
N LEU A 226 12.57 8.80 0.45
CA LEU A 226 11.13 8.66 0.62
C LEU A 226 10.68 7.22 0.31
N LEU A 227 11.15 6.66 -0.82
CA LEU A 227 10.82 5.29 -1.22
C LEU A 227 11.24 4.27 -0.16
N TRP A 228 12.46 4.36 0.35
CA TRP A 228 12.96 3.47 1.41
C TRP A 228 12.11 3.56 2.69
N LEU A 229 11.76 4.78 3.13
CA LEU A 229 10.94 4.97 4.33
C LEU A 229 9.50 4.47 4.15
N MET A 230 8.88 4.70 2.99
CA MET A 230 7.50 4.29 2.74
C MET A 230 7.35 2.79 2.47
N ARG A 231 8.30 2.19 1.75
CA ARG A 231 8.31 0.76 1.45
C ARG A 231 8.74 -0.09 2.65
N ARG A 232 9.49 0.51 3.58
CA ARG A 232 9.99 -0.12 4.81
C ARG A 232 10.77 -1.42 4.52
N ASP A 233 11.45 -1.44 3.38
CA ASP A 233 12.24 -2.57 2.94
C ASP A 233 13.73 -2.40 3.25
N GLY A 234 14.44 -3.52 3.29
CA GLY A 234 15.87 -3.54 3.61
C GLY A 234 16.17 -3.18 5.06
N GLU A 235 17.17 -2.33 5.27
CA GLU A 235 17.62 -1.96 6.61
C GLU A 235 16.61 -1.09 7.33
N ARG A 236 16.32 -1.40 8.59
CA ARG A 236 15.37 -0.62 9.39
C ARG A 236 15.93 0.77 9.69
N PRO A 237 15.13 1.83 9.50
CA PRO A 237 15.54 3.18 9.84
C PRO A 237 15.85 3.35 11.32
N LYS A 238 16.73 4.30 11.63
CA LYS A 238 17.08 4.70 12.99
C LYS A 238 16.96 6.20 13.10
N LEU A 239 16.33 6.69 14.18
CA LEU A 239 16.33 8.11 14.48
C LEU A 239 17.75 8.58 14.89
N PRO A 240 18.20 9.74 14.38
CA PRO A 240 19.48 10.32 14.75
C PRO A 240 19.50 10.76 16.23
N GLY A 241 20.69 11.07 16.75
CA GLY A 241 20.84 11.71 18.06
C GLY A 241 20.39 10.89 19.27
N GLY A 242 20.32 9.56 19.17
CA GLY A 242 19.91 8.69 20.27
C GLY A 242 18.41 8.73 20.59
N ARG A 243 17.59 9.33 19.72
CA ARG A 243 16.13 9.51 19.91
C ARG A 243 15.30 8.27 19.56
N ARG A 244 15.88 7.07 19.62
CA ARG A 244 15.14 5.83 19.29
C ARG A 244 13.96 5.66 20.27
N PRO A 245 12.73 5.38 19.78
CA PRO A 245 11.60 5.14 20.67
C PRO A 245 11.81 3.82 21.44
N TYR A 246 11.51 3.83 22.73
CA TYR A 246 11.57 2.66 23.60
C TYR A 246 10.34 2.59 24.50
N VAL A 247 9.95 1.38 24.89
CA VAL A 247 8.96 1.14 25.95
C VAL A 247 9.57 1.53 27.28
N ARG A 248 9.10 2.66 27.86
CA ARG A 248 9.53 3.19 29.16
C ARG A 248 8.70 2.65 30.32
N ALA A 249 7.42 2.36 30.05
CA ALA A 249 6.55 1.61 30.94
C ALA A 249 5.89 0.48 30.16
N PRO A 250 5.86 -0.76 30.69
CA PRO A 250 5.29 -1.92 29.99
C PRO A 250 3.88 -1.65 29.47
N LEU A 251 3.61 -2.08 28.24
CA LEU A 251 2.26 -1.98 27.69
C LEU A 251 1.34 -2.97 28.40
N PRO A 252 0.10 -2.59 28.75
CA PRO A 252 -0.86 -3.52 29.35
C PRO A 252 -1.20 -4.64 28.37
N SER A 253 -1.75 -5.74 28.89
CA SER A 253 -2.13 -6.88 28.05
C SER A 253 -3.25 -6.56 27.06
N ARG A 254 -4.07 -5.54 27.35
CA ARG A 254 -5.16 -5.07 26.48
C ARG A 254 -5.31 -3.54 26.61
N PRO A 255 -4.48 -2.76 25.90
CA PRO A 255 -4.66 -1.32 25.89
C PRO A 255 -5.98 -0.98 25.17
N LEU A 256 -6.69 0.03 25.66
CA LEU A 256 -7.98 0.51 25.16
C LEU A 256 -7.89 1.94 24.64
N ALA A 257 -7.05 2.79 25.24
CA ALA A 257 -6.88 4.16 24.82
C ALA A 257 -5.45 4.47 24.37
N LEU A 258 -5.36 5.32 23.34
CA LEU A 258 -4.11 5.94 22.90
C LEU A 258 -4.16 7.42 23.22
N ARG A 259 -3.12 7.93 23.87
CA ARG A 259 -2.95 9.37 24.16
C ARG A 259 -1.52 9.78 23.85
N TYR A 260 -1.32 11.08 23.69
CA TYR A 260 0.01 11.64 23.48
C TYR A 260 0.26 12.79 24.45
N ASP A 261 1.38 12.70 25.15
CA ASP A 261 1.92 13.77 25.98
C ASP A 261 2.99 14.50 25.17
N ARG A 262 2.72 15.74 24.79
CA ARG A 262 3.61 16.54 23.95
C ARG A 262 4.81 17.10 24.73
N ASP A 263 4.66 17.34 26.03
CA ASP A 263 5.74 17.88 26.86
C ASP A 263 6.76 16.79 27.19
N GLU A 264 6.29 15.56 27.42
CA GLU A 264 7.15 14.39 27.65
C GLU A 264 7.58 13.66 26.36
N GLU A 265 7.10 14.11 25.20
CA GLU A 265 7.22 13.40 23.92
C GLU A 265 6.90 11.90 24.07
N ALA A 266 5.74 11.59 24.67
CA ALA A 266 5.40 10.24 25.07
C ALA A 266 4.06 9.78 24.50
N LEU A 267 4.09 8.62 23.85
CA LEU A 267 2.88 7.91 23.44
C LEU A 267 2.44 7.01 24.59
N LEU A 268 1.20 7.22 25.05
CA LEU A 268 0.62 6.55 26.20
C LEU A 268 -0.45 5.56 25.72
N LEU A 269 -0.30 4.30 26.11
CA LEU A 269 -1.24 3.22 25.84
C LEU A 269 -1.77 2.74 27.19
N ASP A 270 -2.83 3.40 27.68
CA ASP A 270 -3.27 3.38 29.08
C ASP A 270 -2.09 3.63 30.06
N GLU A 271 -1.74 2.65 30.91
CA GLU A 271 -0.59 2.76 31.84
C GLU A 271 0.78 2.54 31.15
N GLY A 272 0.78 2.06 29.91
CA GLY A 272 1.97 1.84 29.10
C GLY A 272 2.52 3.14 28.50
N ARG A 273 3.84 3.17 28.27
CA ARG A 273 4.52 4.39 27.79
C ARG A 273 5.62 4.05 26.79
N ILE A 274 5.63 4.75 25.66
CA ILE A 274 6.71 4.76 24.68
C ILE A 274 7.27 6.18 24.58
N SER A 275 8.59 6.34 24.71
CA SER A 275 9.27 7.64 24.61
C SER A 275 10.77 7.49 24.28
N PRO A 276 11.37 8.41 23.51
CA PRO A 276 10.73 9.60 22.92
C PRO A 276 9.92 9.28 21.66
N VAL A 277 8.85 10.04 21.44
CA VAL A 277 8.00 10.04 20.24
C VAL A 277 7.87 11.49 19.79
N PRO A 278 8.60 11.90 18.72
CA PRO A 278 8.54 13.28 18.23
C PRO A 278 7.10 13.71 17.90
N PRO A 279 6.69 14.95 18.22
CA PRO A 279 5.34 15.43 17.93
C PRO A 279 4.96 15.32 16.46
N GLU A 280 5.94 15.44 15.57
CA GLU A 280 5.81 15.26 14.13
C GLU A 280 5.27 13.88 13.76
N ALA A 281 5.72 12.82 14.44
CA ALA A 281 5.26 11.46 14.19
C ALA A 281 3.84 11.24 14.72
N TRP A 282 3.51 11.88 15.84
CA TRP A 282 2.15 11.87 16.39
C TRP A 282 1.18 12.63 15.48
N ASP A 283 1.56 13.81 15.01
CA ASP A 283 0.73 14.66 14.15
C ASP A 283 0.71 14.19 12.68
N PHE A 284 1.37 13.08 12.35
CA PHE A 284 1.43 12.58 10.99
C PHE A 284 0.05 12.06 10.55
N GLU A 285 -0.52 12.73 9.56
CA GLU A 285 -1.84 12.41 9.02
C GLU A 285 -1.72 11.96 7.57
N VAL A 286 -2.63 11.08 7.12
CA VAL A 286 -2.85 10.79 5.70
C VAL A 286 -4.34 10.87 5.43
N GLY A 287 -4.75 11.68 4.46
CA GLY A 287 -6.18 11.92 4.20
C GLY A 287 -6.92 12.52 5.39
N GLY A 288 -6.24 13.32 6.22
CA GLY A 288 -6.81 13.98 7.41
C GLY A 288 -7.04 13.03 8.59
N VAL A 289 -6.47 11.81 8.53
CA VAL A 289 -6.55 10.82 9.60
C VAL A 289 -5.16 10.58 10.16
N ARG A 290 -5.02 10.65 11.49
CA ARG A 290 -3.77 10.41 12.19
C ARG A 290 -3.36 8.94 12.09
N VAL A 291 -2.17 8.69 11.54
CA VAL A 291 -1.71 7.34 11.20
C VAL A 291 -1.57 6.46 12.45
N LEU A 292 -0.96 6.97 13.52
CA LEU A 292 -0.77 6.20 14.76
C LEU A 292 -2.09 5.84 15.44
N GLU A 293 -3.08 6.74 15.43
CA GLU A 293 -4.42 6.47 15.99
C GLU A 293 -5.16 5.42 15.17
N GLN A 294 -5.13 5.52 13.84
CA GLN A 294 -5.76 4.54 12.96
C GLN A 294 -5.13 3.15 13.13
N TRP A 295 -3.80 3.09 13.15
CA TRP A 295 -3.03 1.85 13.35
C TRP A 295 -3.35 1.17 14.70
N PHE A 296 -3.49 1.97 15.77
CA PHE A 296 -3.86 1.46 17.09
C PHE A 296 -5.33 0.99 17.12
N THR A 297 -6.24 1.79 16.55
CA THR A 297 -7.67 1.48 16.49
C THR A 297 -7.92 0.14 15.81
N ALA A 298 -7.20 -0.15 14.71
CA ALA A 298 -7.31 -1.43 14.00
C ALA A 298 -6.96 -2.66 14.86
N ARG A 299 -6.20 -2.49 15.94
CA ARG A 299 -5.77 -3.57 16.85
C ARG A 299 -6.67 -3.73 18.07
N VAL A 300 -7.36 -2.66 18.48
CA VAL A 300 -8.15 -2.63 19.73
C VAL A 300 -9.66 -2.59 19.51
N ALA A 301 -10.12 -2.17 18.32
CA ALA A 301 -11.53 -2.05 17.99
C ALA A 301 -12.30 -3.32 18.34
N GLU A 302 -13.40 -3.15 19.07
CA GLU A 302 -14.28 -4.25 19.44
C GLU A 302 -15.08 -4.72 18.22
N ALA A 303 -15.13 -6.04 18.06
CA ALA A 303 -15.95 -6.69 17.05
C ALA A 303 -17.17 -7.32 17.72
N GLU A 304 -18.26 -7.44 16.96
CA GLU A 304 -19.51 -8.01 17.45
C GLU A 304 -19.29 -9.47 17.92
N PRO A 305 -19.68 -9.81 19.16
CA PRO A 305 -19.56 -11.17 19.67
C PRO A 305 -20.24 -12.20 18.77
N GLY A 306 -19.59 -13.35 18.58
CA GLY A 306 -20.12 -14.43 17.74
C GLY A 306 -19.77 -14.30 16.24
N THR A 307 -19.19 -13.18 15.82
CA THR A 307 -18.66 -13.03 14.44
C THR A 307 -17.25 -13.60 14.31
N LEU A 308 -16.80 -13.85 13.08
CA LEU A 308 -15.40 -14.21 12.82
C LEU A 308 -14.45 -13.08 13.20
N ALA A 309 -14.84 -11.81 13.01
CA ALA A 309 -14.02 -10.66 13.39
C ALA A 309 -13.71 -10.61 14.90
N ALA A 310 -14.58 -11.15 15.75
CA ALA A 310 -14.36 -11.25 17.20
C ALA A 310 -13.26 -12.25 17.59
N ILE A 311 -12.87 -13.16 16.69
CA ILE A 311 -11.68 -14.00 16.88
C ILE A 311 -10.45 -13.12 16.67
N ARG A 312 -9.78 -12.78 17.78
CA ARG A 312 -8.62 -11.88 17.85
C ARG A 312 -7.66 -12.34 18.97
N PRO A 313 -6.42 -11.81 19.03
CA PRO A 313 -5.50 -12.14 20.10
C PRO A 313 -6.09 -11.82 21.48
N ALA A 314 -5.91 -12.73 22.43
CA ALA A 314 -6.39 -12.51 23.80
C ALA A 314 -5.56 -11.46 24.56
N THR A 315 -4.34 -11.17 24.11
CA THR A 315 -3.43 -10.19 24.70
C THR A 315 -2.65 -9.48 23.60
N TRP A 316 -2.09 -8.31 23.90
CA TRP A 316 -1.21 -7.53 23.05
C TRP A 316 0.04 -8.35 22.65
N PRO A 317 0.17 -8.76 21.37
CA PRO A 317 1.33 -9.50 20.90
C PRO A 317 2.59 -8.63 20.85
N GLN A 318 3.74 -9.18 21.24
CA GLN A 318 5.03 -8.50 21.13
C GLN A 318 5.35 -7.97 19.71
N PRO A 319 5.01 -8.66 18.60
CA PRO A 319 5.21 -8.12 17.26
C PRO A 319 4.54 -6.76 17.05
N TRP A 320 3.36 -6.50 17.62
CA TRP A 320 2.70 -5.19 17.48
C TRP A 320 3.49 -4.07 18.15
N THR A 321 4.15 -4.33 19.29
CA THR A 321 5.06 -3.34 19.89
C THR A 321 6.22 -3.05 18.95
N SER A 322 6.82 -4.08 18.35
CA SER A 322 7.93 -3.90 17.41
C SER A 322 7.51 -3.10 16.18
N GLU A 323 6.35 -3.41 15.60
CA GLU A 323 5.75 -2.68 14.49
C GLU A 323 5.47 -1.22 14.85
N LEU A 324 4.93 -0.94 16.05
CA LEU A 324 4.65 0.42 16.51
C LEU A 324 5.93 1.25 16.65
N LEU A 325 6.99 0.69 17.24
CA LEU A 325 8.28 1.39 17.39
C LEU A 325 8.91 1.72 16.03
N GLU A 326 8.80 0.80 15.08
CA GLU A 326 9.27 1.01 13.71
C GLU A 326 8.43 2.08 13.00
N LEU A 327 7.09 2.00 13.11
CA LEU A 327 6.18 2.97 12.53
C LEU A 327 6.45 4.38 13.05
N ILE A 328 6.59 4.56 14.38
CA ILE A 328 6.96 5.86 14.98
C ILE A 328 8.26 6.39 14.36
N THR A 329 9.26 5.53 14.19
CA THR A 329 10.56 5.91 13.61
C THR A 329 10.42 6.35 12.15
N VAL A 330 9.64 5.60 11.35
CA VAL A 330 9.37 5.93 9.95
C VAL A 330 8.64 7.26 9.82
N LEU A 331 7.56 7.46 10.60
CA LEU A 331 6.76 8.69 10.55
C LEU A 331 7.56 9.92 10.99
N ALA A 332 8.40 9.79 12.04
CA ALA A 332 9.29 10.86 12.46
C ALA A 332 10.27 11.26 11.34
N LEU A 333 10.93 10.28 10.71
CA LEU A 333 11.86 10.56 9.61
C LEU A 333 11.17 11.13 8.37
N LEU A 334 9.98 10.63 8.03
CA LEU A 334 9.19 11.18 6.93
C LEU A 334 8.79 12.64 7.18
N ALA A 335 8.46 12.99 8.42
CA ALA A 335 8.08 14.35 8.75
C ALA A 335 9.25 15.34 8.79
N GLU A 336 10.49 14.85 8.95
CA GLU A 336 11.71 15.65 8.79
C GLU A 336 12.00 15.95 7.30
N LEU A 337 11.55 15.08 6.39
CA LEU A 337 11.69 15.30 4.95
C LEU A 337 10.64 16.31 4.49
N ARG A 338 11.04 17.58 4.43
CA ARG A 338 10.32 18.60 3.66
C ARG A 338 10.34 18.18 2.18
N PRO A 339 9.19 18.07 1.49
CA PRO A 339 9.17 18.11 0.03
C PRO A 339 9.93 19.34 -0.45
N LEU A 340 10.52 19.29 -1.64
CA LEU A 340 11.13 20.48 -2.23
C LEU A 340 10.03 21.56 -2.30
N GLU A 341 10.17 22.63 -1.51
CA GLU A 341 9.28 23.80 -1.56
C GLU A 341 9.24 24.29 -3.00
N GLU A 342 8.08 24.15 -3.68
CA GLU A 342 7.80 24.41 -5.09
C GLU A 342 9.02 24.89 -5.89
N PRO A 343 9.97 24.00 -6.23
CA PRO A 343 11.14 24.44 -6.95
C PRO A 343 10.65 24.82 -8.34
N GLU A 344 10.92 26.05 -8.75
CA GLU A 344 11.02 26.35 -10.17
C GLU A 344 12.00 25.32 -10.74
N VAL A 345 11.46 24.34 -11.47
CA VAL A 345 12.26 23.22 -11.95
C VAL A 345 13.11 23.73 -13.11
N PRO A 346 14.44 23.77 -12.97
CA PRO A 346 15.30 24.24 -14.04
C PRO A 346 15.19 23.30 -15.23
N ASP A 347 15.36 23.84 -16.44
CA ASP A 347 15.26 23.10 -17.70
C ASP A 347 14.05 22.14 -17.75
N PRO A 348 12.81 22.67 -17.66
CA PRO A 348 11.62 21.83 -17.50
C PRO A 348 11.37 20.97 -18.75
N VAL A 349 11.09 19.69 -18.54
CA VAL A 349 10.58 18.78 -19.57
C VAL A 349 9.05 18.83 -19.53
N THR A 350 8.47 19.51 -20.50
CA THR A 350 7.02 19.83 -20.52
C THR A 350 6.18 18.72 -21.14
N ALA A 351 4.87 18.71 -20.85
CA ALA A 351 3.94 17.82 -21.51
C ALA A 351 3.87 18.09 -23.03
N THR A 352 4.03 19.33 -23.47
CA THR A 352 4.13 19.71 -24.88
C THR A 352 5.36 19.08 -25.54
N GLU A 353 6.53 19.19 -24.93
CA GLU A 353 7.74 18.53 -25.41
C GLU A 353 7.57 17.02 -25.53
N LEU A 354 6.97 16.38 -24.52
CA LEU A 354 6.69 14.94 -24.57
C LEU A 354 5.70 14.55 -25.68
N ARG A 355 4.77 15.43 -26.05
CA ARG A 355 3.89 15.22 -27.22
C ARG A 355 4.64 15.36 -28.54
N GLU A 356 5.50 16.36 -28.66
CA GLU A 356 6.36 16.56 -29.84
C GLU A 356 7.34 15.39 -30.05
N ALA A 357 7.85 14.82 -28.95
CA ALA A 357 8.68 13.62 -28.95
C ALA A 357 7.90 12.31 -29.18
N GLY A 358 6.56 12.35 -29.25
CA GLY A 358 5.72 11.17 -29.44
C GLY A 358 5.61 10.25 -28.21
N VAL A 359 6.03 10.71 -27.03
CA VAL A 359 5.89 9.99 -25.75
C VAL A 359 4.44 10.09 -25.24
N LEU A 360 3.80 11.25 -25.42
CA LEU A 360 2.42 11.50 -25.04
C LEU A 360 1.50 11.75 -26.25
N PRO A 361 0.22 11.33 -26.19
CA PRO A 361 -0.40 10.53 -25.13
C PRO A 361 0.06 9.07 -25.18
N ALA A 362 0.17 8.43 -24.01
CA ALA A 362 0.47 7.00 -23.95
C ALA A 362 -0.60 6.16 -24.68
N PRO A 363 -0.20 5.12 -25.44
CA PRO A 363 -1.13 4.28 -26.18
C PRO A 363 -2.09 3.53 -25.25
N ALA A 364 -3.29 3.20 -25.72
CA ALA A 364 -4.31 2.53 -24.92
C ALA A 364 -3.85 1.18 -24.33
N SER A 365 -2.91 0.49 -24.99
CA SER A 365 -2.29 -0.75 -24.50
C SER A 365 -1.48 -0.53 -23.22
N ALA A 366 -0.82 0.63 -23.06
CA ALA A 366 -0.03 0.97 -21.87
C ALA A 366 -0.90 1.25 -20.64
N ARG A 367 -2.21 1.50 -20.82
CA ARG A 367 -3.17 1.74 -19.72
C ARG A 367 -3.71 0.46 -19.07
N ARG A 368 -3.16 -0.69 -19.43
CA ARG A 368 -3.62 -2.04 -19.02
C ARG A 368 -2.41 -2.87 -18.56
N PRO A 369 -2.62 -3.98 -17.81
CA PRO A 369 -1.55 -4.97 -17.60
C PRO A 369 -1.00 -5.46 -18.94
N ALA A 370 0.18 -6.08 -18.94
CA ALA A 370 0.75 -6.68 -20.14
C ALA A 370 -0.19 -7.76 -20.72
N SER A 371 -0.21 -7.89 -22.05
CA SER A 371 -1.13 -8.80 -22.76
C SER A 371 -0.70 -10.27 -22.70
N VAL A 372 0.53 -10.56 -22.31
CA VAL A 372 1.08 -11.91 -22.19
C VAL A 372 1.37 -12.17 -20.73
N LEU A 373 0.77 -13.22 -20.20
CA LEU A 373 0.95 -13.71 -18.84
C LEU A 373 1.54 -15.11 -18.94
N ASP A 374 2.62 -15.36 -18.20
CA ASP A 374 3.43 -16.57 -18.37
C ASP A 374 2.94 -17.77 -17.54
N GLY A 375 1.78 -17.66 -16.86
CA GLY A 375 1.29 -18.65 -15.89
C GLY A 375 -0.12 -19.19 -16.21
N PRO A 376 -0.35 -20.52 -16.06
CA PRO A 376 -1.68 -21.09 -16.13
C PRO A 376 -2.52 -20.68 -14.91
N GLU A 377 -3.76 -20.26 -15.15
CA GLU A 377 -4.71 -19.89 -14.08
C GLU A 377 -5.87 -20.89 -14.04
N GLU A 378 -6.13 -21.45 -12.86
CA GLU A 378 -7.27 -22.34 -12.65
C GLU A 378 -8.55 -21.51 -12.54
N GLY A 379 -9.53 -21.80 -13.40
CA GLY A 379 -10.85 -21.19 -13.38
C GLY A 379 -11.77 -21.74 -12.29
N PRO A 380 -13.01 -21.23 -12.20
CA PRO A 380 -14.00 -21.68 -11.23
C PRO A 380 -14.20 -23.19 -11.27
N GLU A 381 -14.25 -23.84 -10.09
CA GLU A 381 -14.43 -25.29 -9.97
C GLU A 381 -13.40 -26.13 -10.75
N GLY A 382 -12.13 -25.69 -10.83
CA GLY A 382 -11.07 -26.48 -11.47
C GLY A 382 -11.02 -26.42 -12.99
N GLN A 383 -11.74 -25.47 -13.60
CA GLN A 383 -11.73 -25.31 -15.06
C GLN A 383 -10.40 -24.71 -15.52
N LEU A 384 -9.51 -25.51 -16.10
CA LEU A 384 -8.34 -24.96 -16.81
C LEU A 384 -8.81 -24.32 -18.12
N ALA A 385 -8.47 -23.04 -18.33
CA ALA A 385 -8.61 -22.44 -19.65
C ALA A 385 -7.62 -23.13 -20.59
N LEU A 386 -8.10 -23.71 -21.69
CA LEU A 386 -7.24 -24.11 -22.80
C LEU A 386 -6.63 -22.82 -23.36
N LEU A 387 -5.31 -22.66 -23.21
CA LEU A 387 -4.53 -21.56 -23.79
C LEU A 387 -4.60 -21.58 -25.32
#